data_AF-A0A2P4EXT1-F1
#
_entry.id   AF-A0A2P4EXT1-F1
#
_cell.length_a   1.000
_cell.length_b   1.000
_cell.length_c   1.000
_cell.angle_alpha   90.00
_cell.angle_beta   90.00
_cell.angle_gamma   90.00
#
_symmetry.space_group_name_H-M   'P 1'
#
loop_
_entity.id
_entity.type
_entity.pdbx_description
1 polymer ?
#
loop_
_entity_poly.entity_id
_entity_poly.type
_entity_poly.pdbx_seq_one_letter_code
_entity_poly.pdbx_strand_id
1 'polypeptide(L)'
;MDERQVAAYLQASGAEQVIHVDEQDRELGVVSRADAQSQGLITRCTFIFVFNSRGELCVHQRTAHKRLYPSFWDVAAGGVVAAGESYLLGAERELAEELGVVGAPLTEHFRFFFNSAESQLWAGVFSCCWDGPLTLQPEEVQAVRWVDPRSDWQRPGEQYAPDSQEALARLLRQF
;
A
#
# COMPACT_ATOMS: atom_id res chain seq x y z
N MET A 1 -0.85 -9.77 -18.32
CA MET A 1 -2.28 -9.52 -18.59
C MET A 1 -2.41 -8.87 -19.96
N ASP A 2 -3.49 -9.15 -20.69
CA ASP A 2 -3.84 -8.40 -21.90
C ASP A 2 -4.57 -7.08 -21.58
N GLU A 3 -4.73 -6.21 -22.58
CA GLU A 3 -5.37 -4.89 -22.41
C GLU A 3 -6.81 -4.97 -21.87
N ARG A 4 -7.57 -6.00 -22.23
CA ARG A 4 -8.96 -6.14 -21.78
C ARG A 4 -9.02 -6.55 -20.32
N GLN A 5 -8.12 -7.43 -19.89
CA GLN A 5 -7.99 -7.85 -18.50
C GLN A 5 -7.60 -6.65 -17.62
N VAL A 6 -6.63 -5.84 -18.06
CA VAL A 6 -6.22 -4.62 -17.35
C VAL A 6 -7.38 -3.63 -17.23
N ALA A 7 -8.13 -3.40 -18.31
CA ALA A 7 -9.28 -2.49 -18.28
C ALA A 7 -10.36 -2.96 -17.30
N ALA A 8 -10.68 -4.26 -17.32
CA ALA A 8 -11.66 -4.85 -16.41
C ALA A 8 -11.22 -4.75 -14.94
N TYR A 9 -9.95 -5.04 -14.66
CA TYR A 9 -9.35 -4.90 -13.34
C TYR A 9 -9.45 -3.45 -12.83
N LEU A 10 -9.01 -2.47 -13.64
CA LEU A 10 -9.06 -1.05 -13.28
C LEU A 10 -10.48 -0.53 -13.09
N GLN A 11 -11.45 -1.04 -13.85
CA GLN A 11 -12.86 -0.70 -13.69
C GLN A 11 -13.41 -1.28 -12.38
N ALA A 12 -13.21 -2.57 -12.11
CA ALA A 12 -13.67 -3.23 -10.89
C ALA A 12 -13.08 -2.53 -9.66
N SER A 13 -11.78 -2.29 -9.69
CA SER A 13 -11.08 -1.67 -8.59
C SER A 13 -11.40 -0.17 -8.47
N GLY A 14 -11.78 0.50 -9.56
CA GLY A 14 -12.34 1.86 -9.49
C GLY A 14 -13.74 1.93 -8.84
N ALA A 15 -14.53 0.85 -8.95
CA ALA A 15 -15.90 0.78 -8.43
C ALA A 15 -15.97 0.40 -6.93
N GLU A 16 -14.86 -0.06 -6.35
CA GLU A 16 -14.73 -0.32 -4.91
C GLU A 16 -15.24 0.87 -4.10
N GLN A 17 -16.04 0.58 -3.08
CA GLN A 17 -16.55 1.60 -2.16
C GLN A 17 -15.52 1.82 -1.05
N VAL A 18 -15.13 3.07 -0.85
CA VAL A 18 -14.09 3.48 0.10
C VAL A 18 -14.63 4.57 1.02
N ILE A 19 -14.01 4.73 2.19
CA ILE A 19 -14.36 5.78 3.14
C ILE A 19 -13.60 7.06 2.79
N HIS A 20 -14.32 8.15 2.57
CA HIS A 20 -13.78 9.51 2.53
C HIS A 20 -13.77 10.11 3.94
N VAL A 21 -12.66 10.74 4.31
CA VAL A 21 -12.43 11.33 5.63
C VAL A 21 -11.98 12.79 5.55
N ASP A 22 -12.03 13.50 6.67
CA ASP A 22 -11.40 14.83 6.84
C ASP A 22 -9.91 14.73 7.23
N GLU A 23 -9.24 15.88 7.33
CA GLU A 23 -7.83 15.97 7.76
C GLU A 23 -7.59 15.53 9.23
N GLN A 24 -8.64 15.19 9.98
CA GLN A 24 -8.57 14.66 11.34
C GLN A 24 -9.05 13.20 11.43
N ASP A 25 -9.07 12.49 10.31
CA ASP A 25 -9.47 11.09 10.18
C ASP A 25 -10.94 10.82 10.58
N ARG A 26 -11.82 11.81 10.47
CA ARG A 26 -13.25 11.63 10.70
C ARG A 26 -13.96 11.29 9.41
N GLU A 27 -14.82 10.28 9.47
CA GLU A 27 -15.58 9.82 8.30
C GLU A 27 -16.58 10.89 7.84
N LEU A 28 -16.53 11.18 6.54
CA LEU A 28 -17.42 12.12 5.86
C LEU A 28 -18.45 11.41 4.98
N GLY A 29 -18.11 10.22 4.46
CA GLY A 29 -19.03 9.42 3.66
C GLY A 29 -18.35 8.29 2.92
N VAL A 30 -19.15 7.57 2.14
CA VAL A 30 -18.69 6.48 1.26
C VAL A 30 -18.77 6.96 -0.19
N VAL A 31 -17.71 6.72 -0.95
CA VAL A 31 -17.60 7.07 -2.37
C VAL A 31 -16.97 5.91 -3.14
N SER A 32 -17.10 5.91 -4.48
CA SER A 32 -16.26 5.00 -5.27
C SER A 32 -14.80 5.43 -5.22
N ARG A 33 -13.87 4.49 -5.31
CA ARG A 33 -12.44 4.78 -5.33
C ARG A 33 -12.05 5.68 -6.49
N ALA A 34 -12.69 5.50 -7.65
CA ALA A 34 -12.49 6.37 -8.81
C ALA A 34 -12.97 7.81 -8.55
N ASP A 35 -14.11 7.99 -7.89
CA ASP A 35 -14.60 9.31 -7.51
C ASP A 35 -13.66 9.98 -6.50
N ALA A 36 -13.21 9.26 -5.48
CA ALA A 36 -12.25 9.77 -4.51
C ALA A 36 -10.98 10.30 -5.18
N GLN A 37 -10.41 9.53 -6.12
CA GLN A 37 -9.23 9.93 -6.87
C GLN A 37 -9.49 11.15 -7.77
N SER A 38 -10.61 11.15 -8.52
CA SER A 38 -10.93 12.25 -9.44
C SER A 38 -11.24 13.58 -8.74
N GLN A 39 -11.75 13.52 -7.52
CA GLN A 39 -12.11 14.68 -6.71
C GLN A 39 -11.03 15.07 -5.69
N GLY A 40 -9.91 14.33 -5.62
CA GLY A 40 -8.84 14.59 -4.65
C GLY A 40 -9.29 14.42 -3.20
N LEU A 41 -10.19 13.47 -2.94
CA LEU A 41 -10.73 13.22 -1.61
C LEU A 41 -9.74 12.43 -0.75
N ILE A 42 -9.62 12.81 0.52
CA ILE A 42 -8.80 12.07 1.49
C ILE A 42 -9.47 10.72 1.78
N THR A 43 -8.73 9.64 1.61
CA THR A 43 -9.15 8.27 1.94
C THR A 43 -8.24 7.67 3.00
N ARG A 44 -8.67 6.56 3.60
CA ARG A 44 -7.83 5.76 4.48
C ARG A 44 -7.08 4.71 3.67
N CYS A 45 -5.80 4.52 3.95
CA CYS A 45 -4.96 3.49 3.36
C CYS A 45 -4.21 2.72 4.44
N THR A 46 -3.68 1.56 4.10
CA THR A 46 -2.81 0.76 4.97
C THR A 46 -1.42 0.65 4.36
N PHE A 47 -0.40 0.58 5.21
CA PHE A 47 0.97 0.22 4.82
C PHE A 47 1.45 -0.90 5.74
N ILE A 48 1.86 -2.02 5.16
CA ILE A 48 2.35 -3.19 5.86
C ILE A 48 3.81 -3.42 5.47
N PHE A 49 4.70 -3.19 6.42
CA PHE A 49 6.12 -3.50 6.28
C PHE A 49 6.35 -5.00 6.54
N VAL A 50 6.66 -5.75 5.48
CA VAL A 50 6.90 -7.19 5.55
C VAL A 50 8.39 -7.44 5.70
N PHE A 51 8.81 -7.83 6.90
CA PHE A 51 10.18 -8.22 7.19
C PHE A 51 10.33 -9.74 7.12
N ASN A 52 11.54 -10.25 6.85
CA ASN A 52 11.87 -11.65 7.08
C ASN A 52 12.65 -11.83 8.38
N SER A 53 12.96 -13.07 8.76
CA SER A 53 13.72 -13.38 9.98
C SER A 53 15.15 -12.83 10.01
N ARG A 54 15.69 -12.40 8.86
CA ARG A 54 17.00 -11.72 8.76
C ARG A 54 16.90 -10.20 8.99
N GLY A 55 15.68 -9.67 9.17
CA GLY A 55 15.44 -8.23 9.28
C GLY A 55 15.48 -7.49 7.95
N GLU A 56 15.45 -8.19 6.82
CA GLU A 56 15.34 -7.59 5.49
C GLU A 56 13.85 -7.25 5.22
N LEU A 57 13.61 -6.12 4.58
CA LEU A 57 12.30 -5.64 4.17
C LEU A 57 11.99 -6.11 2.74
N CYS A 58 10.78 -6.63 2.53
CA CYS A 58 10.25 -6.89 1.19
C CYS A 58 9.81 -5.57 0.56
N VAL A 59 10.50 -5.16 -0.51
CA VAL A 59 10.07 -4.06 -1.38
C VAL A 59 9.58 -4.65 -2.70
N HIS A 60 8.61 -4.01 -3.32
CA HIS A 60 7.96 -4.54 -4.51
C HIS A 60 7.72 -3.47 -5.56
N GLN A 61 7.79 -3.84 -6.83
CA GLN A 61 7.54 -2.94 -7.94
C GLN A 61 6.08 -3.04 -8.35
N ARG A 62 5.40 -1.90 -8.33
CA ARG A 62 4.03 -1.72 -8.80
C ARG A 62 3.94 -2.02 -10.28
N THR A 63 2.82 -2.56 -10.73
CA THR A 63 2.58 -2.75 -12.17
C THR A 63 2.47 -1.41 -12.90
N ALA A 64 2.78 -1.41 -14.19
CA ALA A 64 2.74 -0.20 -15.03
C ALA A 64 1.34 0.41 -15.20
N HIS A 65 0.27 -0.31 -14.83
CA HIS A 65 -1.12 0.13 -15.00
C HIS A 65 -1.75 0.65 -13.70
N LYS A 66 -1.03 0.70 -12.57
CA LYS A 66 -1.52 1.35 -11.35
C LYS A 66 -1.83 2.83 -11.64
N ARG A 67 -2.96 3.30 -11.14
CA ARG A 67 -3.43 4.69 -11.33
C ARG A 67 -2.50 5.71 -10.69
N LEU A 68 -1.98 5.36 -9.52
CA LEU A 68 -1.01 6.16 -8.78
C LEU A 68 0.32 5.41 -8.72
N TYR A 69 1.40 6.14 -9.04
CA TYR A 69 2.78 5.65 -9.00
C TYR A 69 3.04 4.41 -9.89
N PRO A 70 2.65 4.40 -11.17
CA PRO A 70 2.90 3.25 -12.05
C PRO A 70 4.40 2.94 -12.14
N SER A 71 4.76 1.66 -12.03
CA SER A 71 6.15 1.17 -12.06
C SER A 71 7.08 1.65 -10.92
N PHE A 72 6.57 2.38 -9.93
CA PHE A 72 7.36 2.71 -8.74
C PHE A 72 7.57 1.49 -7.86
N TRP A 73 8.63 1.54 -7.07
CA TRP A 73 8.86 0.61 -5.99
C TRP A 73 8.15 1.09 -4.73
N ASP A 74 7.30 0.24 -4.18
CA ASP A 74 6.73 0.40 -2.85
C ASP A 74 7.59 -0.28 -1.81
N VAL A 75 7.69 0.35 -0.64
CA VAL A 75 8.42 -0.19 0.52
C VAL A 75 7.50 -0.85 1.55
N ALA A 76 6.19 -0.88 1.29
CA ALA A 76 5.18 -1.53 2.10
C ALA A 76 4.09 -2.07 1.18
N ALA A 77 3.55 -3.26 1.47
CA ALA A 77 2.27 -3.69 0.89
C ALA A 77 1.15 -2.79 1.38
N GLY A 78 0.03 -2.72 0.66
CA GLY A 78 -1.16 -2.05 1.16
C GLY A 78 -1.96 -1.32 0.09
N GLY A 79 -3.12 -0.83 0.53
CA GLY A 79 -4.06 -0.16 -0.33
C GLY A 79 -5.14 0.57 0.45
N VAL A 80 -6.17 0.99 -0.28
CA VAL A 80 -7.26 1.81 0.28
C VAL A 80 -8.17 0.93 1.14
N VAL A 81 -8.54 1.43 2.32
CA VAL A 81 -9.47 0.76 3.22
C VAL A 81 -10.88 0.87 2.64
N ALA A 82 -11.55 -0.26 2.49
CA ALA A 82 -12.90 -0.33 1.95
C ALA A 82 -13.95 0.23 2.93
N ALA A 83 -15.12 0.58 2.40
CA ALA A 83 -16.25 1.02 3.21
C ALA A 83 -16.69 -0.06 4.21
N GLY A 84 -16.76 0.31 5.49
CA GLY A 84 -17.08 -0.61 6.59
C GLY A 84 -15.91 -1.52 7.03
N GLU A 85 -14.73 -1.36 6.42
CA GLU A 85 -13.52 -2.09 6.77
C GLU A 85 -12.72 -1.32 7.84
N SER A 86 -12.12 -2.05 8.79
CA SER A 86 -11.14 -1.46 9.70
C SER A 86 -9.75 -1.42 9.05
N TYR A 87 -8.84 -0.57 9.53
CA TYR A 87 -7.46 -0.58 9.04
C TYR A 87 -6.80 -1.96 9.13
N LEU A 88 -7.06 -2.73 10.20
CA LEU A 88 -6.49 -4.07 10.34
C LEU A 88 -7.00 -5.03 9.28
N LEU A 89 -8.32 -5.06 9.04
CA LEU A 89 -8.93 -5.91 8.02
C LEU A 89 -8.44 -5.54 6.61
N GLY A 90 -8.35 -4.23 6.32
CA GLY A 90 -7.76 -3.76 5.06
C GLY A 90 -6.31 -4.18 4.92
N ALA A 91 -5.53 -4.10 6.00
CA ALA A 91 -4.13 -4.49 5.97
C ALA A 91 -3.95 -5.99 5.70
N GLU A 92 -4.77 -6.84 6.32
CA GLU A 92 -4.76 -8.29 6.09
C GLU A 92 -5.17 -8.65 4.65
N ARG A 93 -6.23 -7.99 4.13
CA ARG A 93 -6.71 -8.19 2.77
C ARG A 93 -5.65 -7.79 1.74
N GLU A 94 -5.14 -6.56 1.84
CA GLU A 94 -4.17 -6.03 0.88
C GLU A 94 -2.86 -6.83 0.91
N LEU A 95 -2.41 -7.26 2.09
CA LEU A 95 -1.24 -8.13 2.22
C LEU A 95 -1.44 -9.49 1.53
N ALA A 96 -2.63 -10.06 1.66
CA ALA A 96 -3.00 -11.31 0.99
C ALA A 96 -3.14 -11.12 -0.53
N GLU A 97 -3.71 -10.01 -0.97
CA GLU A 97 -3.85 -9.66 -2.39
C GLU A 97 -2.47 -9.45 -3.04
N GLU A 98 -1.68 -8.48 -2.57
CA GLU A 98 -0.45 -8.10 -3.28
C GLU A 98 0.66 -9.17 -3.20
N LEU A 99 0.79 -9.83 -2.04
CA LEU A 99 1.94 -10.70 -1.74
C LEU A 99 1.57 -12.16 -1.43
N GLY A 100 0.29 -12.50 -1.35
CA GLY A 100 -0.17 -13.85 -1.04
C GLY A 100 0.09 -14.27 0.42
N VAL A 101 0.35 -13.31 1.31
CA VAL A 101 0.68 -13.58 2.71
C VAL A 101 -0.60 -13.59 3.54
N VAL A 102 -0.94 -14.76 4.09
CA VAL A 102 -2.16 -14.98 4.86
C VAL A 102 -1.82 -15.50 6.26
N GLY A 103 -2.49 -14.97 7.29
CA GLY A 103 -2.35 -15.43 8.67
C GLY A 103 -1.06 -14.97 9.38
N ALA A 104 -0.29 -14.08 8.75
CA ALA A 104 0.82 -13.42 9.42
C ALA A 104 0.28 -12.45 10.49
N PRO A 105 0.74 -12.52 11.76
CA PRO A 105 0.29 -11.58 12.78
C PRO A 105 0.80 -10.18 12.45
N LEU A 106 -0.11 -9.21 12.37
CA LEU A 106 0.20 -7.81 12.12
C LEU A 106 0.38 -7.05 13.43
N THR A 107 1.45 -6.26 13.51
CA THR A 107 1.67 -5.27 14.58
C THR A 107 1.27 -3.90 14.05
N GLU A 108 0.27 -3.26 14.66
CA GLU A 108 -0.06 -1.85 14.41
C GLU A 108 0.95 -0.93 15.11
N HIS A 109 1.44 0.10 14.43
CA HIS A 109 2.42 1.04 14.97
C HIS A 109 1.82 2.42 15.21
N PHE A 110 1.33 3.06 14.16
CA PHE A 110 0.80 4.42 14.21
C PHE A 110 -0.06 4.72 12.99
N ARG A 111 -0.70 5.88 13.01
CA ARG A 111 -1.40 6.44 11.86
C ARG A 111 -0.90 7.85 11.58
N PHE A 112 -0.88 8.25 10.32
CA PHE A 112 -0.50 9.61 9.96
C PHE A 112 -1.20 10.10 8.70
N PHE A 113 -1.41 11.40 8.63
CA PHE A 113 -1.88 12.06 7.42
C PHE A 113 -0.70 12.32 6.47
N PHE A 114 -0.76 11.74 5.28
CA PHE A 114 0.14 12.04 4.16
C PHE A 114 -0.54 13.05 3.25
N ASN A 115 0.19 14.09 2.87
CA ASN A 115 -0.29 15.17 2.04
C ASN A 115 0.80 15.58 1.05
N SER A 116 0.61 15.28 -0.23
CA SER A 116 1.43 15.76 -1.34
C SER A 116 0.55 16.41 -2.41
N ALA A 117 1.18 16.98 -3.44
CA ALA A 117 0.46 17.55 -4.57
C ALA A 117 -0.32 16.48 -5.38
N GLU A 118 0.13 15.22 -5.31
CA GLU A 118 -0.40 14.10 -6.08
C GLU A 118 -1.36 13.21 -5.29
N SER A 119 -1.28 13.18 -3.95
CA SER A 119 -2.07 12.27 -3.12
C SER A 119 -2.26 12.80 -1.70
N GLN A 120 -3.46 12.60 -1.15
CA GLN A 120 -3.78 12.86 0.24
C GLN A 120 -4.46 11.64 0.85
N LEU A 121 -3.93 11.13 1.96
CA LEU A 121 -4.45 9.93 2.61
C LEU A 121 -4.14 9.89 4.10
N TRP A 122 -4.98 9.18 4.84
CA TRP A 122 -4.65 8.72 6.19
C TRP A 122 -4.09 7.30 6.13
N ALA A 123 -2.82 7.15 6.50
CA ALA A 123 -2.13 5.86 6.47
C ALA A 123 -2.14 5.18 7.84
N GLY A 124 -2.69 3.97 7.92
CA GLY A 124 -2.50 3.05 9.03
C GLY A 124 -1.26 2.18 8.80
N VAL A 125 -0.29 2.26 9.71
CA VAL A 125 1.02 1.59 9.55
C VAL A 125 1.10 0.32 10.39
N PHE A 126 1.43 -0.78 9.72
CA PHE A 126 1.56 -2.11 10.26
C PHE A 126 2.92 -2.73 9.87
N SER A 127 3.30 -3.80 10.56
CA SER A 127 4.38 -4.68 10.11
C SER A 127 4.10 -6.13 10.43
N CYS A 128 4.74 -7.05 9.71
CA CYS A 128 4.77 -8.46 10.05
C CYS A 128 6.13 -9.10 9.74
N CYS A 129 6.36 -10.31 10.24
CA CYS A 129 7.48 -11.15 9.86
C CYS A 129 6.99 -12.31 8.98
N TRP A 130 7.63 -12.54 7.83
CA TRP A 130 7.29 -13.59 6.89
C TRP A 130 8.53 -14.15 6.18
N ASP A 131 8.77 -15.45 6.37
CA ASP A 131 9.79 -16.23 5.65
C ASP A 131 9.16 -17.22 4.65
N GLY A 132 7.83 -17.22 4.55
CA GLY A 132 7.09 -18.09 3.64
C GLY A 132 7.20 -17.65 2.18
N PRO A 133 6.63 -18.45 1.25
CA PRO A 133 6.57 -18.06 -0.15
C PRO A 133 5.71 -16.81 -0.35
N LEU A 134 6.03 -16.04 -1.39
CA LEU A 134 5.21 -14.93 -1.88
C LEU A 134 4.47 -15.40 -3.13
N THR A 135 3.18 -15.07 -3.23
CA THR A 135 2.38 -15.29 -4.44
C THR A 135 1.90 -13.93 -4.92
N LEU A 136 2.59 -13.37 -5.90
CA LEU A 136 2.32 -12.02 -6.40
C LEU A 136 1.05 -12.02 -7.26
N GLN A 137 0.14 -11.08 -7.01
CA GLN A 137 -0.94 -10.75 -7.95
C GLN A 137 -0.35 -9.99 -9.16
N PRO A 138 -0.39 -10.54 -10.38
CA PRO A 138 0.15 -9.89 -11.58
C PRO A 138 -0.51 -8.55 -11.94
N GLU A 139 -1.70 -8.29 -11.39
CA GLU A 139 -2.45 -7.05 -11.43
C GLU A 139 -1.77 -5.96 -10.58
N GLU A 140 -1.16 -6.32 -9.46
CA GLU A 140 -0.65 -5.37 -8.47
C GLU A 140 0.88 -5.24 -8.49
N VAL A 141 1.58 -6.37 -8.54
CA VAL A 141 3.03 -6.45 -8.33
C VAL A 141 3.70 -7.16 -9.49
N GLN A 142 4.74 -6.54 -10.05
CA GLN A 142 5.51 -7.10 -11.17
C GLN A 142 6.91 -7.62 -10.77
N ALA A 143 7.43 -7.19 -9.61
CA ALA A 143 8.72 -7.67 -9.10
C ALA A 143 8.80 -7.49 -7.58
N VAL A 144 9.63 -8.30 -6.91
CA VAL A 144 9.93 -8.17 -5.48
C VAL A 144 11.41 -8.33 -5.22
N ARG A 145 11.90 -7.73 -4.14
CA ARG A 145 13.23 -8.03 -3.59
C ARG A 145 13.27 -7.77 -2.08
N TRP A 146 14.16 -8.49 -1.42
CA TRP A 146 14.49 -8.27 -0.02
C TRP A 146 15.68 -7.30 0.07
N VAL A 147 15.59 -6.33 0.97
CA VAL A 147 16.64 -5.33 1.20
C VAL A 147 16.88 -5.13 2.69
N ASP A 148 18.10 -4.77 3.10
CA ASP A 148 18.31 -4.23 4.44
C ASP A 148 17.89 -2.76 4.46
N PRO A 149 16.78 -2.39 5.14
CA PRO A 149 16.27 -1.03 5.14
C PRO A 149 17.18 -0.05 5.89
N ARG A 150 18.21 -0.54 6.60
CA ARG A 150 19.21 0.28 7.31
C ARG A 150 20.47 0.56 6.48
N SER A 151 20.58 -0.03 5.30
CA SER A 151 21.67 0.16 4.35
C SER A 151 21.31 1.13 3.21
N ASP A 152 22.26 1.39 2.31
CA ASP A 152 21.95 2.05 1.02
C ASP A 152 21.42 1.01 0.02
N TRP A 153 20.10 0.79 0.05
CA TRP A 153 19.42 -0.24 -0.75
C TRP A 153 18.71 0.30 -2.01
N GLN A 154 18.59 1.63 -2.11
CA GLN A 154 17.94 2.28 -3.24
C GLN A 154 18.87 2.29 -4.45
N ARG A 155 18.32 2.09 -5.64
CA ARG A 155 19.13 1.98 -6.87
C ARG A 155 18.97 3.23 -7.74
N PRO A 156 20.06 3.74 -8.34
CA PRO A 156 19.98 4.84 -9.29
C PRO A 156 19.02 4.54 -10.45
N GLY A 157 18.16 5.50 -10.78
CA GLY A 157 17.20 5.41 -11.87
C GLY A 157 15.87 4.70 -11.52
N GLU A 158 15.76 4.10 -10.33
CA GLU A 158 14.48 3.63 -9.80
C GLU A 158 13.72 4.77 -9.12
N GLN A 159 12.39 4.67 -9.15
CA GLN A 159 11.49 5.59 -8.46
C GLN A 159 10.75 4.84 -7.36
N TYR A 160 10.45 5.53 -6.27
CA TYR A 160 9.83 4.95 -5.08
C TYR A 160 8.58 5.76 -4.70
N ALA A 161 7.55 5.09 -4.20
CA ALA A 161 6.33 5.76 -3.80
C ALA A 161 6.58 6.64 -2.55
N PRO A 162 6.29 7.95 -2.62
CA PRO A 162 6.66 8.90 -1.57
C PRO A 162 5.91 8.68 -0.26
N ASP A 163 4.68 8.19 -0.33
CA ASP A 163 3.82 7.87 0.81
C ASP A 163 4.36 6.67 1.60
N SER A 164 4.69 5.57 0.93
CA SER A 164 5.29 4.42 1.61
C SER A 164 6.72 4.72 2.12
N GLN A 165 7.49 5.55 1.41
CA GLN A 165 8.80 6.03 1.88
C GLN A 165 8.71 6.87 3.16
N GLU A 166 7.76 7.81 3.23
CA GLU A 166 7.53 8.61 4.45
C GLU A 166 7.10 7.72 5.62
N ALA A 167 6.24 6.73 5.36
CA ALA A 167 5.85 5.74 6.37
C ALA A 167 7.06 4.96 6.90
N LEU A 168 7.97 4.52 6.02
CA LEU A 168 9.18 3.79 6.41
C LEU A 168 10.12 4.66 7.24
N ALA A 169 10.32 5.92 6.81
CA ALA A 169 11.16 6.88 7.53
C ALA A 169 10.60 7.18 8.93
N ARG A 170 9.28 7.20 9.11
CA ARG A 170 8.64 7.32 10.44
C ARG A 170 8.82 6.08 11.28
N LEU A 171 8.65 4.89 10.69
CA LEU A 171 8.82 3.61 11.40
C LEU A 171 10.25 3.45 11.92
N LEU A 172 11.25 3.69 11.07
CA LEU A 172 12.66 3.53 11.42
C LEU A 172 13.14 4.52 12.49
N ARG A 173 12.46 5.65 12.69
CA ARG A 173 12.78 6.63 13.75
C ARG A 173 12.29 6.23 15.14
N GLN A 174 11.47 5.19 15.25
CA GLN A 174 10.95 4.69 16.54
C GLN A 174 11.89 3.66 17.18
N PHE A 175 12.94 3.25 16.47
CA PHE A 175 13.99 2.35 16.92
C PHE A 175 15.34 3.07 16.93
#